data_AF-A0A1J4SMD5-F1
#
_entry.id   AF-A0A1J4SMD5-F1
#
_cell.length_a   1.000
_cell.length_b   1.000
_cell.length_c   1.000
_cell.angle_alpha   90.00
_cell.angle_beta   90.00
_cell.angle_gamma   90.00
#
_symmetry.space_group_name_H-M   'P 1'
#
loop_
_entity.id
_entity.type
_entity.pdbx_description
1 polymer ?
#
loop_
_entity_poly.entity_id
_entity_poly.type
_entity_poly.pdbx_seq_one_letter_code
_entity_poly.pdbx_strand_id
1 'polypeptide(L)'
;MHKILLNNKMRFISLFLGLQLLVSGLSCCAAPLKINYQGRLEESGQPAEGAKSFIFKIYDALSGGSLVWTSAPQSVTLTNGVFSAVLEAGATVNLSTDVFSGASFIEITVDGIALAPRQEMVSAPYALVARSLSSEARISLSNLEKDPSSSSTINTSTNAVDWTQLKNVPAGLTDGTGILSLAAQVDNVALSTGTLTVNLAAVILSTGAIQADITAEAAARSGADSALGTRVDNVAASTGTLTLNFTALALSTGPLSDFADWNMAYSWGDHSIAGYVTNAVLNNVTASTGTLTVDLAGVILSTGAIAADLATETSDRSAADGALAAQIDNVALSTGTLTTGLAAETAARSGADSAITAQMDSVAASTGILTADLAGVVLSTGPLANSGTWNGILSVGGPLSLPIATKTADYTISSNDSTILVDTSLASADVVITLPSAVGSVGRIYTVKNINDLYVVRVAPAGSENMDGWSNGVPFPLADRGDFVTCQSDGANWMIIGAYVQSFIAIPRVLWN
;
A
#
# COMPACT_ATOMS: atom_id res chain seq x y z
N MET A 1 42.74 -63.57 -7.77
CA MET A 1 42.73 -63.42 -6.29
C MET A 1 43.22 -62.06 -5.78
N HIS A 2 44.19 -61.39 -6.44
CA HIS A 2 44.75 -60.10 -5.98
C HIS A 2 43.80 -58.87 -6.07
N LYS A 3 42.84 -58.82 -7.01
CA LYS A 3 41.92 -57.67 -7.16
C LYS A 3 40.79 -57.59 -6.11
N ILE A 4 40.42 -58.70 -5.48
CA ILE A 4 39.34 -58.75 -4.47
C ILE A 4 39.84 -58.28 -3.09
N LEU A 5 41.14 -58.46 -2.79
CA LEU A 5 41.76 -58.02 -1.54
C LEU A 5 41.98 -56.49 -1.45
N LEU A 6 42.16 -55.79 -2.57
CA LEU A 6 42.35 -54.33 -2.56
C LEU A 6 41.04 -53.56 -2.28
N ASN A 7 39.90 -54.04 -2.75
CA ASN A 7 38.62 -53.35 -2.62
C ASN A 7 38.05 -53.38 -1.18
N ASN A 8 38.34 -54.46 -0.44
CA ASN A 8 37.96 -54.57 0.96
C ASN A 8 38.87 -53.74 1.89
N LYS A 9 40.16 -53.57 1.55
CA LYS A 9 41.07 -52.71 2.33
C LYS A 9 40.73 -51.22 2.22
N MET A 10 40.31 -50.74 1.05
CA MET A 10 39.90 -49.33 0.84
C MET A 10 38.55 -48.97 1.51
N ARG A 11 37.62 -49.94 1.63
CA ARG A 11 36.37 -49.79 2.37
C ARG A 11 36.58 -49.77 3.89
N PHE A 12 37.50 -50.58 4.41
CA PHE A 12 37.89 -50.54 5.82
C PHE A 12 38.60 -49.23 6.21
N ILE A 13 39.46 -48.69 5.35
CA ILE A 13 40.16 -47.42 5.59
C ILE A 13 39.20 -46.22 5.57
N SER A 14 38.20 -46.21 4.68
CA SER A 14 37.17 -45.16 4.66
C SER A 14 36.20 -45.23 5.85
N LEU A 15 35.92 -46.44 6.36
CA LEU A 15 35.14 -46.63 7.59
C LEU A 15 35.95 -46.23 8.83
N PHE A 16 37.26 -46.46 8.85
CA PHE A 16 38.15 -46.06 9.95
C PHE A 16 38.37 -44.54 9.99
N LEU A 17 38.58 -43.89 8.83
CA LEU A 17 38.71 -42.42 8.76
C LEU A 17 37.38 -41.69 9.03
N GLY A 18 36.25 -42.25 8.61
CA GLY A 18 34.91 -41.71 8.94
C GLY A 18 34.55 -41.85 10.42
N LEU A 19 35.00 -42.92 11.08
CA LEU A 19 34.80 -43.12 12.52
C LEU A 19 35.73 -42.24 13.37
N GLN A 20 36.94 -41.95 12.87
CA GLN A 20 37.91 -41.11 13.58
C GLN A 20 37.57 -39.61 13.51
N LEU A 21 36.79 -39.17 12.50
CA LEU A 21 36.29 -37.80 12.39
C LEU A 21 35.01 -37.53 13.22
N LEU A 22 34.40 -38.57 13.80
CA LEU A 22 33.21 -38.48 14.66
C LEU A 22 33.51 -38.35 16.16
N VAL A 23 34.78 -38.39 16.58
CA VAL A 23 35.18 -38.40 18.01
C VAL A 23 35.83 -37.09 18.47
N SER A 24 35.99 -36.09 17.60
CA SER A 24 36.59 -34.79 17.97
C SER A 24 35.61 -33.77 18.56
N GLY A 25 34.38 -34.17 18.87
CA GLY A 25 33.42 -33.34 19.59
C GLY A 25 33.40 -33.71 21.07
N LEU A 26 33.48 -32.70 21.95
CA LEU A 26 33.37 -32.77 23.42
C LEU A 26 34.69 -32.92 24.20
N SER A 27 35.62 -31.98 24.02
CA SER A 27 36.41 -31.53 25.17
C SER A 27 35.64 -30.41 25.88
N CYS A 28 34.66 -30.78 26.70
CA CYS A 28 34.18 -29.91 27.76
C CYS A 28 35.32 -29.83 28.79
N CYS A 29 36.00 -28.68 28.87
CA CYS A 29 36.97 -28.44 29.92
C CYS A 29 36.20 -28.25 31.24
N ALA A 30 35.83 -29.36 31.88
CA ALA A 30 35.33 -29.33 33.25
C ALA A 30 36.54 -29.25 34.19
N ALA A 31 36.46 -28.41 35.23
CA ALA A 31 37.48 -28.36 36.28
C ALA A 31 37.74 -29.79 36.81
N PRO A 32 39.00 -30.26 36.87
CA PRO A 32 39.29 -31.61 37.36
C PRO A 32 38.74 -31.81 38.78
N LEU A 33 38.13 -32.97 39.05
CA LEU A 33 37.69 -33.36 40.39
C LEU A 33 38.89 -33.80 41.24
N LYS A 34 39.79 -32.84 41.50
CA LYS A 34 41.03 -33.03 42.23
C LYS A 34 41.18 -31.93 43.28
N ILE A 35 41.59 -32.29 44.48
CA ILE A 35 41.89 -31.34 45.55
C ILE A 35 43.34 -31.52 45.96
N ASN A 36 44.12 -30.43 45.96
CA ASN A 36 45.42 -30.43 46.60
C ASN A 36 45.23 -30.29 48.11
N TYR A 37 45.86 -31.17 48.88
CA TYR A 37 45.86 -31.13 50.33
C TYR A 37 47.30 -31.20 50.84
N GLN A 38 47.68 -30.22 51.65
CA GLN A 38 49.04 -30.05 52.14
C GLN A 38 49.03 -29.76 53.63
N GLY A 39 50.08 -30.18 54.32
CA GLY A 39 50.20 -29.97 55.75
C GLY A 39 51.60 -30.29 56.27
N ARG A 40 51.77 -30.17 57.58
CA ARG A 40 52.98 -30.59 58.29
C ARG A 40 52.61 -31.67 59.29
N LEU A 41 53.32 -32.79 59.26
CA LEU A 41 53.21 -33.88 60.21
C LEU A 41 54.39 -33.83 61.18
N GLU A 42 54.08 -33.91 62.47
CA GLU A 42 55.06 -34.08 63.54
C GLU A 42 54.86 -35.45 64.19
N GLU A 43 55.97 -36.15 64.43
CA GLU A 43 56.02 -37.44 65.10
C GLU A 43 56.84 -37.27 66.38
N SER A 44 56.21 -37.48 67.54
CA SER A 44 56.84 -37.28 68.86
C SER A 44 57.48 -35.90 69.07
N GLY A 45 56.88 -34.85 68.51
CA GLY A 45 57.33 -33.47 68.66
C GLY A 45 58.52 -33.08 67.77
N GLN A 46 58.90 -33.92 66.79
CA GLN A 46 59.85 -33.60 65.73
C GLN A 46 59.18 -33.74 64.35
N PRO A 47 59.65 -33.03 63.31
CA PRO A 47 59.08 -33.15 61.97
C PRO A 47 59.26 -34.58 61.44
N ALA A 48 58.20 -35.17 60.89
CA ALA A 48 58.27 -36.51 60.30
C ALA A 48 59.05 -36.48 58.97
N GLU A 49 59.79 -37.56 58.66
CA GLU A 49 60.65 -37.67 57.47
C GLU A 49 60.41 -38.99 56.71
N GLY A 50 60.69 -39.00 55.41
CA GLY A 50 60.63 -40.20 54.57
C GLY A 50 59.22 -40.54 54.07
N ALA A 51 59.08 -41.72 53.44
CA ALA A 51 57.80 -42.16 52.88
C ALA A 51 56.88 -42.72 53.97
N LYS A 52 55.65 -42.20 54.05
CA LYS A 52 54.59 -42.64 54.97
C LYS A 52 53.32 -42.95 54.17
N SER A 53 52.48 -43.86 54.68
CA SER A 53 51.21 -44.22 54.03
C SER A 53 50.07 -43.35 54.55
N PHE A 54 49.48 -42.54 53.68
CA PHE A 54 48.34 -41.67 53.97
C PHE A 54 47.04 -42.25 53.42
N ILE A 55 45.97 -42.15 54.23
CA ILE A 55 44.58 -42.32 53.78
C ILE A 55 43.81 -41.09 54.22
N PHE A 56 43.12 -40.45 53.28
CA PHE A 56 42.28 -39.29 53.53
C PHE A 56 40.81 -39.70 53.49
N LYS A 57 40.05 -39.32 54.51
CA LYS A 57 38.62 -39.59 54.60
C LYS A 57 37.85 -38.30 54.78
N ILE A 58 36.72 -38.16 54.12
CA ILE A 58 35.82 -37.00 54.25
C ILE A 58 34.53 -37.48 54.91
N TYR A 59 34.12 -36.77 55.96
CA TYR A 59 32.90 -36.98 56.74
C TYR A 59 31.96 -35.78 56.64
N ASP A 60 30.67 -35.99 56.90
CA ASP A 60 29.64 -34.95 56.94
C ASP A 60 29.54 -34.20 58.30
N ALA A 61 30.34 -34.60 59.29
CA ALA A 61 30.39 -33.97 60.61
C ALA A 61 31.80 -33.97 61.24
N LEU A 62 32.06 -32.98 62.09
CA LEU A 62 33.33 -32.79 62.81
C LEU A 62 33.69 -33.95 63.74
N SER A 63 32.67 -34.55 64.38
CA SER A 63 32.78 -35.76 65.21
C SER A 63 31.52 -36.61 64.99
N GLY A 64 31.66 -37.93 64.96
CA GLY A 64 30.59 -38.82 64.46
C GLY A 64 30.42 -38.72 62.94
N GLY A 65 29.19 -38.75 62.43
CA GLY A 65 28.89 -38.59 61.00
C GLY A 65 29.16 -39.81 60.12
N SER A 66 28.73 -39.71 58.86
CA SER A 66 28.91 -40.74 57.84
C SER A 66 30.19 -40.51 57.03
N LEU A 67 30.89 -41.58 56.66
CA LEU A 67 31.99 -41.51 55.71
C LEU A 67 31.43 -41.23 54.31
N VAL A 68 31.74 -40.06 53.76
CA VAL A 68 31.25 -39.60 52.45
C VAL A 68 32.22 -39.98 51.34
N TRP A 69 33.53 -39.98 51.62
CA TRP A 69 34.57 -40.38 50.67
C TRP A 69 35.85 -40.83 51.38
N THR A 70 36.60 -41.76 50.77
CA THR A 70 37.92 -42.19 51.26
C THR A 70 38.87 -42.39 50.09
N SER A 71 40.12 -41.93 50.22
CA SER A 71 41.20 -42.18 49.26
C SER A 71 41.64 -43.64 49.30
N ALA A 72 42.26 -44.12 48.22
CA ALA A 72 43.16 -45.27 48.30
C ALA A 72 44.40 -44.93 49.17
N PRO A 73 45.12 -45.91 49.74
CA PRO A 73 46.39 -45.64 50.42
C PRO A 73 47.41 -44.99 49.49
N GLN A 74 47.95 -43.84 49.89
CA GLN A 74 48.94 -43.07 49.14
C GLN A 74 50.28 -43.10 49.88
N SER A 75 51.35 -43.52 49.21
CA SER A 75 52.70 -43.38 49.74
C SER A 75 53.20 -41.95 49.46
N VAL A 76 53.27 -41.11 50.49
CA VAL A 76 53.69 -39.71 50.38
C VAL A 76 55.03 -39.54 51.09
N THR A 77 56.00 -38.92 50.42
CA THR A 77 57.32 -38.61 50.99
C THR A 77 57.27 -37.27 51.71
N LEU A 78 57.65 -37.25 52.98
CA LEU A 78 57.78 -36.04 53.77
C LEU A 78 59.22 -35.55 53.75
N THR A 79 59.38 -34.23 53.67
CA THR A 79 60.64 -33.52 53.87
C THR A 79 60.41 -32.44 54.91
N ASN A 80 61.13 -32.48 56.03
CA ASN A 80 61.00 -31.54 57.14
C ASN A 80 59.56 -31.45 57.70
N GLY A 81 58.87 -32.59 57.73
CA GLY A 81 57.47 -32.74 58.14
C GLY A 81 56.44 -32.31 57.09
N VAL A 82 56.83 -31.65 55.99
CA VAL A 82 55.86 -31.13 55.01
C VAL A 82 55.45 -32.22 54.02
N PHE A 83 54.15 -32.33 53.76
CA PHE A 83 53.58 -33.21 52.74
C PHE A 83 52.63 -32.44 51.80
N SER A 84 52.47 -32.98 50.59
CA SER A 84 51.45 -32.56 49.63
C SER A 84 50.86 -33.79 48.95
N ALA A 85 49.55 -33.85 48.87
CA ALA A 85 48.80 -34.96 48.30
C ALA A 85 47.68 -34.44 47.39
N VAL A 86 47.35 -35.23 46.36
CA VAL A 86 46.21 -34.97 45.48
C VAL A 86 45.10 -35.95 45.82
N LEU A 87 43.94 -35.42 46.20
CA LEU A 87 42.72 -36.17 46.47
C LEU A 87 41.91 -36.25 45.17
N GLU A 88 41.82 -37.44 44.58
CA GLU A 88 41.14 -37.64 43.30
C GLU A 88 40.50 -39.04 43.16
N ALA A 89 41.29 -40.09 43.42
CA ALA A 89 40.85 -41.47 43.36
C ALA A 89 40.48 -41.97 44.76
N GLY A 90 39.25 -42.47 44.92
CA GLY A 90 38.85 -43.11 46.17
C GLY A 90 39.17 -44.60 46.19
N ALA A 91 39.06 -45.22 47.36
CA ALA A 91 39.28 -46.67 47.50
C ALA A 91 38.20 -47.49 46.77
N THR A 92 36.98 -46.95 46.62
CA THR A 92 35.84 -47.62 45.97
C THR A 92 35.09 -46.71 44.99
N VAL A 93 35.07 -45.40 45.24
CA VAL A 93 34.38 -44.40 44.39
C VAL A 93 35.29 -43.20 44.18
N ASN A 94 35.41 -42.70 42.94
CA ASN A 94 36.16 -41.47 42.65
C ASN A 94 35.53 -40.26 43.35
N LEU A 95 36.33 -39.23 43.62
CA LEU A 95 35.83 -37.99 44.22
C LEU A 95 34.72 -37.38 43.33
N SER A 96 33.61 -36.93 43.92
CA SER A 96 32.48 -36.31 43.20
C SER A 96 32.10 -34.95 43.82
N THR A 97 31.23 -34.19 43.15
CA THR A 97 30.70 -32.92 43.66
C THR A 97 29.75 -33.08 44.85
N ASP A 98 29.13 -34.26 44.99
CA ASP A 98 28.13 -34.52 46.04
C ASP A 98 28.75 -34.46 47.44
N VAL A 99 30.05 -34.78 47.52
CA VAL A 99 30.86 -34.71 48.75
C VAL A 99 30.86 -33.31 49.37
N PHE A 100 30.64 -32.27 48.56
CA PHE A 100 30.69 -30.86 48.94
C PHE A 100 29.32 -30.16 48.88
N SER A 101 28.22 -30.92 48.94
CA SER A 101 26.86 -30.36 48.98
C SER A 101 26.44 -29.80 50.35
N GLY A 102 27.25 -30.03 51.40
CA GLY A 102 27.08 -29.54 52.77
C GLY A 102 28.43 -29.50 53.51
N ALA A 103 28.44 -29.26 54.82
CA ALA A 103 29.69 -29.20 55.60
C ALA A 103 30.49 -30.51 55.50
N SER A 104 31.79 -30.42 55.20
CA SER A 104 32.68 -31.56 54.92
C SER A 104 33.93 -31.47 55.80
N PHE A 105 34.32 -32.57 56.43
CA PHE A 105 35.42 -32.63 57.39
C PHE A 105 36.41 -33.72 57.01
N ILE A 106 37.71 -33.39 56.92
CA ILE A 106 38.76 -34.33 56.55
C ILE A 106 39.43 -34.96 57.78
N GLU A 107 39.54 -36.29 57.75
CA GLU A 107 40.33 -37.12 58.66
C GLU A 107 41.52 -37.69 57.89
N ILE A 108 42.70 -37.64 58.51
CA ILE A 108 43.94 -38.16 57.94
C ILE A 108 44.37 -39.35 58.76
N THR A 109 44.59 -40.49 58.11
CA THR A 109 45.20 -41.67 58.72
C THR A 109 46.62 -41.82 58.18
N VAL A 110 47.62 -41.88 59.06
CA VAL A 110 49.03 -42.07 58.69
C VAL A 110 49.54 -43.37 59.31
N ASP A 111 50.06 -44.28 58.50
CA ASP A 111 50.55 -45.62 58.90
C ASP A 111 49.55 -46.38 59.82
N GLY A 112 48.26 -46.23 59.56
CA GLY A 112 47.17 -46.88 60.30
C GLY A 112 46.64 -46.11 61.52
N ILE A 113 47.25 -44.97 61.89
CA ILE A 113 46.80 -44.11 63.01
C ILE A 113 45.99 -42.93 62.49
N ALA A 114 44.73 -42.81 62.94
CA ALA A 114 43.87 -41.67 62.61
C ALA A 114 44.23 -40.44 63.47
N LEU A 115 44.47 -39.31 62.81
CA LEU A 115 44.78 -38.04 63.45
C LEU A 115 43.49 -37.31 63.82
N ALA A 116 43.43 -36.80 65.06
CA ALA A 116 42.31 -36.05 65.59
C ALA A 116 42.74 -34.65 66.08
N PRO A 117 41.87 -33.63 66.03
CA PRO A 117 40.50 -33.65 65.49
C PRO A 117 40.47 -33.59 63.95
N ARG A 118 39.31 -33.93 63.36
CA ARG A 118 39.04 -33.69 61.94
C ARG A 118 39.08 -32.20 61.64
N GLN A 119 39.46 -31.85 60.42
CA GLN A 119 39.54 -30.46 59.99
C GLN A 119 38.38 -30.15 59.03
N GLU A 120 37.72 -29.01 59.22
CA GLU A 120 36.69 -28.54 58.30
C GLU A 120 37.35 -28.14 56.96
N MET A 121 36.76 -28.60 55.86
CA MET A 121 37.14 -28.14 54.53
C MET A 121 36.48 -26.78 54.28
N VAL A 122 37.23 -25.83 53.75
CA VAL A 122 36.75 -24.45 53.49
C VAL A 122 36.50 -24.22 52.00
N SER A 123 36.18 -22.99 51.59
CA SER A 123 35.55 -22.66 50.30
C SER A 123 36.17 -23.23 49.02
N ALA A 124 37.48 -23.54 48.99
CA ALA A 124 38.16 -23.99 47.76
C ALA A 124 37.61 -25.34 47.22
N PRO A 125 37.52 -26.42 48.02
CA PRO A 125 36.78 -27.64 47.67
C PRO A 125 35.34 -27.42 47.21
N TYR A 126 34.59 -26.51 47.83
CA TYR A 126 33.20 -26.22 47.49
C TYR A 126 32.99 -25.60 46.11
N ALA A 127 34.04 -24.99 45.54
CA ALA A 127 33.98 -24.48 44.17
C ALA A 127 33.77 -25.59 43.13
N LEU A 128 34.08 -26.86 43.47
CA LEU A 128 33.82 -28.01 42.59
C LEU A 128 32.32 -28.20 42.32
N VAL A 129 31.43 -27.74 43.21
CA VAL A 129 29.96 -27.84 43.02
C VAL A 129 29.45 -27.00 41.84
N ALA A 130 30.20 -25.97 41.42
CA ALA A 130 29.87 -25.23 40.20
C ALA A 130 29.92 -26.12 38.94
N ARG A 131 30.70 -27.21 38.96
CA ARG A 131 30.78 -28.21 37.88
C ARG A 131 29.47 -29.00 37.70
N SER A 132 28.68 -29.16 38.76
CA SER A 132 27.40 -29.89 38.70
C SER A 132 26.21 -29.06 38.22
N LEU A 133 26.42 -27.76 37.95
CA LEU A 133 25.40 -26.93 37.32
C LEU A 133 25.33 -27.28 35.82
N SER A 134 24.12 -27.49 35.28
CA SER A 134 23.93 -27.68 33.84
C SER A 134 24.29 -26.40 33.06
N SER A 135 24.64 -26.51 31.78
CA SER A 135 24.85 -25.33 30.90
C SER A 135 23.61 -24.44 30.78
N GLU A 136 22.45 -24.98 31.14
CA GLU A 136 21.14 -24.34 31.16
C GLU A 136 20.65 -24.05 32.59
N ALA A 137 21.50 -24.11 33.61
CA ALA A 137 21.11 -23.76 34.97
C ALA A 137 20.63 -22.30 35.01
N ARG A 138 19.30 -22.12 35.06
CA ARG A 138 18.64 -20.81 35.13
C ARG A 138 18.11 -20.58 36.53
N ILE A 139 18.22 -19.34 37.00
CA ILE A 139 17.45 -18.89 38.15
C ILE A 139 15.97 -18.97 37.76
N SER A 140 15.15 -19.67 38.55
CA SER A 140 13.72 -19.79 38.26
C SER A 140 13.05 -18.42 38.28
N LEU A 141 12.30 -18.07 37.23
CA LEU A 141 11.60 -16.79 37.09
C LEU A 141 10.62 -16.51 38.24
N SER A 142 10.11 -17.57 38.90
CA SER A 142 9.26 -17.46 40.09
C SER A 142 9.94 -16.85 41.31
N ASN A 143 11.28 -16.80 41.31
CA ASN A 143 12.09 -16.26 42.40
C ASN A 143 12.56 -14.83 42.12
N LEU A 144 12.25 -14.28 40.94
CA LEU A 144 12.36 -12.86 40.68
C LEU A 144 11.02 -12.24 41.09
N GLU A 145 11.05 -11.29 42.03
CA GLU A 145 9.90 -10.46 42.32
C GLU A 145 9.36 -9.89 41.02
N LYS A 146 8.04 -10.01 40.79
CA LYS A 146 7.39 -9.74 39.51
C LYS A 146 7.43 -8.24 39.20
N ASP A 147 8.58 -7.78 38.76
CA ASP A 147 8.74 -6.54 38.02
C ASP A 147 8.20 -6.79 36.60
N PRO A 148 7.24 -5.98 36.09
CA PRO A 148 6.83 -6.01 34.69
C PRO A 148 7.98 -5.78 33.68
N SER A 149 9.22 -5.58 34.13
CA SER A 149 10.42 -5.43 33.32
C SER A 149 11.14 -6.73 32.90
N SER A 150 10.75 -7.93 33.36
CA SER A 150 11.44 -9.18 32.94
C SER A 150 10.68 -9.98 31.88
N SER A 151 11.38 -10.25 30.79
CA SER A 151 10.88 -10.51 29.44
C SER A 151 9.99 -11.75 29.28
N SER A 152 8.72 -11.53 28.95
CA SER A 152 8.14 -12.24 27.81
C SER A 152 7.08 -11.35 27.14
N THR A 153 7.50 -10.78 26.01
CA THR A 153 6.85 -9.76 25.15
C THR A 153 6.87 -8.31 25.66
N ILE A 154 7.55 -7.44 24.90
CA ILE A 154 7.21 -6.02 24.81
C ILE A 154 5.76 -5.97 24.34
N ASN A 155 4.92 -5.16 24.97
CA ASN A 155 3.53 -4.99 24.55
C ASN A 155 3.49 -4.64 23.06
N THR A 156 2.94 -5.55 22.26
CA THR A 156 2.62 -5.33 20.85
C THR A 156 1.11 -5.07 20.74
N SER A 157 0.65 -4.69 19.55
CA SER A 157 -0.79 -4.62 19.26
C SER A 157 -1.53 -5.96 19.48
N THR A 158 -0.80 -7.08 19.55
CA THR A 158 -1.35 -8.43 19.75
C THR A 158 -1.25 -8.93 21.20
N ASN A 159 -0.59 -8.20 22.11
CA ASN A 159 -0.53 -8.53 23.54
C ASN A 159 -0.46 -7.25 24.39
N ALA A 160 -1.56 -6.49 24.40
CA ALA A 160 -1.64 -5.25 25.17
C ALA A 160 -1.77 -5.55 26.67
N VAL A 161 -1.08 -4.76 27.49
CA VAL A 161 -1.30 -4.75 28.95
C VAL A 161 -2.65 -4.12 29.23
N ASP A 162 -3.44 -4.79 30.06
CA ASP A 162 -4.71 -4.29 30.57
C ASP A 162 -4.48 -3.00 31.37
N TRP A 163 -5.30 -1.98 31.13
CA TRP A 163 -5.20 -0.66 31.77
C TRP A 163 -5.23 -0.74 33.30
N THR A 164 -5.90 -1.75 33.87
CA THR A 164 -5.97 -2.01 35.32
C THR A 164 -4.64 -2.44 35.93
N GLN A 165 -3.68 -2.85 35.11
CA GLN A 165 -2.34 -3.29 35.54
C GLN A 165 -1.32 -2.14 35.53
N LEU A 166 -1.68 -0.98 34.99
CA LEU A 166 -0.87 0.23 35.00
C LEU A 166 -1.05 0.96 36.33
N LYS A 167 0.06 1.26 37.02
CA LYS A 167 0.04 2.07 38.26
C LYS A 167 0.12 3.56 37.91
N ASN A 168 -0.47 4.40 38.75
CA ASN A 168 -0.47 5.87 38.62
C ASN A 168 -1.14 6.40 37.34
N VAL A 169 -2.12 5.69 36.79
CA VAL A 169 -2.95 6.21 35.69
C VAL A 169 -3.76 7.41 36.22
N PRO A 170 -3.73 8.58 35.54
CA PRO A 170 -4.56 9.72 35.92
C PRO A 170 -6.03 9.34 35.99
N ALA A 171 -6.76 9.82 37.00
CA ALA A 171 -8.15 9.41 37.27
C ALA A 171 -9.14 9.60 36.10
N GLY A 172 -8.86 10.52 35.16
CA GLY A 172 -9.66 10.70 33.94
C GLY A 172 -9.39 9.68 32.84
N LEU A 173 -8.43 8.77 33.03
CA LEU A 173 -8.01 7.75 32.06
C LEU A 173 -8.09 6.33 32.65
N THR A 174 -8.49 6.19 33.92
CA THR A 174 -8.52 4.91 34.64
C THR A 174 -9.61 3.96 34.15
N ASP A 175 -10.63 4.47 33.45
CA ASP A 175 -11.74 3.65 32.94
C ASP A 175 -11.46 3.02 31.55
N GLY A 176 -10.31 3.34 30.93
CA GLY A 176 -9.94 2.84 29.61
C GLY A 176 -10.79 3.42 28.46
N THR A 177 -11.62 4.43 28.71
CA THR A 177 -12.56 5.02 27.75
C THR A 177 -12.22 6.44 27.34
N GLY A 178 -10.97 6.90 27.53
CA GLY A 178 -10.55 8.27 27.24
C GLY A 178 -11.04 8.83 25.89
N ILE A 179 -11.16 7.99 24.85
CA ILE A 179 -11.72 8.34 23.54
C ILE A 179 -13.24 8.61 23.57
N LEU A 180 -14.02 7.82 24.32
CA LEU A 180 -15.47 8.02 24.49
C LEU A 180 -15.77 9.31 25.28
N SER A 181 -14.89 9.71 26.20
CA SER A 181 -15.02 10.96 26.95
C SER A 181 -14.80 12.21 26.07
N LEU A 182 -13.93 12.11 25.06
CA LEU A 182 -13.69 13.18 24.09
C LEU A 182 -14.88 13.34 23.13
N ALA A 183 -15.45 12.23 22.65
CA ALA A 183 -16.64 12.26 21.81
C ALA A 183 -17.82 12.96 22.51
N ALA A 184 -18.08 12.63 23.79
CA ALA A 184 -19.10 13.29 24.59
C ALA A 184 -18.85 14.80 24.77
N GLN A 185 -17.59 15.21 24.91
CA GLN A 185 -17.22 16.63 24.95
C GLN A 185 -17.47 17.33 23.61
N VAL A 186 -17.15 16.67 22.49
CA VAL A 186 -17.43 17.18 21.14
C VAL A 186 -18.94 17.33 20.91
N ASP A 187 -19.74 16.36 21.34
CA ASP A 187 -21.21 16.41 21.25
C ASP A 187 -21.78 17.58 22.07
N ASN A 188 -21.26 17.81 23.27
CA ASN A 188 -21.65 18.96 24.09
C ASN A 188 -21.28 20.30 23.43
N VAL A 189 -20.10 20.38 22.79
CA VAL A 189 -19.72 21.55 22.00
C VAL A 189 -20.66 21.75 20.82
N ALA A 190 -20.99 20.69 20.07
CA ALA A 190 -21.93 20.74 18.96
C ALA A 190 -23.33 21.22 19.41
N LEU A 191 -23.83 20.72 20.55
CA LEU A 191 -25.12 21.14 21.11
C LEU A 191 -25.11 22.61 21.55
N SER A 192 -24.04 23.04 22.24
CA SER A 192 -23.91 24.41 22.72
C SER A 192 -23.78 25.43 21.57
N THR A 193 -23.02 25.08 20.53
CA THR A 193 -22.85 25.92 19.33
C THR A 193 -24.12 25.98 18.47
N GLY A 194 -24.86 24.88 18.37
CA GLY A 194 -26.19 24.88 17.76
C GLY A 194 -27.17 25.80 18.50
N THR A 195 -27.20 25.73 19.84
CA THR A 195 -28.04 26.62 20.67
C THR A 195 -27.65 28.09 20.50
N LEU A 196 -26.35 28.39 20.49
CA LEU A 196 -25.86 29.75 20.28
C LEU A 196 -26.28 30.30 18.90
N THR A 197 -26.24 29.46 17.87
CA THR A 197 -26.65 29.83 16.51
C THR A 197 -28.13 30.21 16.45
N VAL A 198 -29.00 29.44 17.11
CA VAL A 198 -30.44 29.73 17.19
C VAL A 198 -30.68 31.03 17.97
N ASN A 199 -30.01 31.22 19.10
CA ASN A 199 -30.14 32.45 19.89
C ASN A 199 -29.67 33.67 19.10
N LEU A 200 -28.55 33.56 18.37
CA LEU A 200 -28.04 34.65 17.54
C LEU A 200 -29.02 35.00 16.40
N ALA A 201 -29.61 33.99 15.75
CA ALA A 201 -30.63 34.21 14.72
C ALA A 201 -31.87 34.94 15.29
N ALA A 202 -32.31 34.57 16.50
CA ALA A 202 -33.41 35.25 17.19
C ALA A 202 -33.06 36.72 17.54
N VAL A 203 -31.83 36.97 18.00
CA VAL A 203 -31.34 38.33 18.25
C VAL A 203 -31.35 39.14 16.96
N ILE A 204 -30.78 38.62 15.87
CA ILE A 204 -30.76 39.29 14.56
C ILE A 204 -32.17 39.69 14.12
N LEU A 205 -33.13 38.76 14.21
CA LEU A 205 -34.52 39.02 13.85
C LEU A 205 -35.15 40.13 14.70
N SER A 206 -34.94 40.08 16.03
CA SER A 206 -35.46 41.10 16.94
C SER A 206 -34.83 42.48 16.68
N THR A 207 -33.52 42.54 16.41
CA THR A 207 -32.83 43.81 16.10
C THR A 207 -33.26 44.36 14.75
N GLY A 208 -33.56 43.50 13.76
CA GLY A 208 -34.12 43.92 12.48
C GLY A 208 -35.52 44.52 12.63
N ALA A 209 -36.38 43.93 13.48
CA ALA A 209 -37.70 44.48 13.78
C ALA A 209 -37.60 45.85 14.48
N ILE A 210 -36.74 45.97 15.49
CA ILE A 210 -36.48 47.25 16.18
C ILE A 210 -35.98 48.32 15.20
N GLN A 211 -35.09 47.97 14.28
CA GLN A 211 -34.59 48.89 13.27
C GLN A 211 -35.72 49.37 12.33
N ALA A 212 -36.64 48.49 11.96
CA ALA A 212 -37.81 48.85 11.16
C ALA A 212 -38.74 49.82 11.91
N ASP A 213 -39.02 49.55 13.18
CA ASP A 213 -39.85 50.42 14.04
C ASP A 213 -39.22 51.81 14.21
N ILE A 214 -37.91 51.89 14.46
CA ILE A 214 -37.17 53.16 14.56
C ILE A 214 -37.27 53.94 13.24
N THR A 215 -37.13 53.25 12.11
CA THR A 215 -37.21 53.87 10.79
C THR A 215 -38.62 54.43 10.53
N ALA A 216 -39.65 53.68 10.90
CA ALA A 216 -41.04 54.11 10.78
C ALA A 216 -41.35 55.33 11.67
N GLU A 217 -40.90 55.31 12.93
CA GLU A 217 -41.06 56.45 13.86
C GLU A 217 -40.30 57.70 13.37
N ALA A 218 -39.09 57.55 12.84
CA ALA A 218 -38.33 58.66 12.27
C ALA A 218 -39.07 59.30 11.07
N ALA A 219 -39.64 58.48 10.19
CA ALA A 219 -40.46 58.96 9.08
C ALA A 219 -41.73 59.67 9.57
N ALA A 220 -42.43 59.11 10.56
CA ALA A 220 -43.62 59.70 11.16
C ALA A 220 -43.32 61.07 11.80
N ARG A 221 -42.19 61.20 12.50
CA ARG A 221 -41.73 62.47 13.09
C ARG A 221 -41.41 63.51 12.03
N SER A 222 -40.68 63.14 10.98
CA SER A 222 -40.39 64.05 9.86
C SER A 222 -41.67 64.60 9.21
N GLY A 223 -42.67 63.74 9.02
CA GLY A 223 -44.00 64.15 8.54
C GLY A 223 -44.72 65.10 9.50
N ALA A 224 -44.68 64.81 10.80
CA ALA A 224 -45.28 65.67 11.83
C ALA A 224 -44.59 67.04 11.93
N ASP A 225 -43.26 67.09 11.87
CA ASP A 225 -42.48 68.33 11.89
C ASP A 225 -42.77 69.19 10.66
N SER A 226 -42.89 68.56 9.48
CA SER A 226 -43.29 69.25 8.24
C SER A 226 -44.68 69.87 8.37
N ALA A 227 -45.65 69.10 8.90
CA ALA A 227 -47.01 69.60 9.12
C ALA A 227 -47.06 70.74 10.16
N LEU A 228 -46.23 70.66 11.22
CA LEU A 228 -46.07 71.75 12.18
C LEU A 228 -45.48 72.99 11.51
N GLY A 229 -44.47 72.84 10.64
CA GLY A 229 -43.91 73.92 9.84
C GLY A 229 -44.98 74.67 9.04
N THR A 230 -45.80 73.95 8.27
CA THR A 230 -46.93 74.55 7.52
C THR A 230 -47.90 75.30 8.42
N ARG A 231 -48.21 74.75 9.61
CA ARG A 231 -49.10 75.43 10.58
C ARG A 231 -48.47 76.71 11.12
N VAL A 232 -47.17 76.71 11.41
CA VAL A 232 -46.44 77.90 11.85
C VAL A 232 -46.43 78.96 10.76
N ASP A 233 -46.18 78.58 9.51
CA ASP A 233 -46.18 79.52 8.37
C ASP A 233 -47.55 80.16 8.17
N ASN A 234 -48.63 79.37 8.27
CA ASN A 234 -50.00 79.89 8.21
C ASN A 234 -50.30 80.88 9.35
N VAL A 235 -49.85 80.59 10.57
CA VAL A 235 -49.98 81.52 11.70
C VAL A 235 -49.16 82.80 11.44
N ALA A 236 -47.93 82.69 10.96
CA ALA A 236 -47.09 83.83 10.60
C ALA A 236 -47.75 84.71 9.52
N ALA A 237 -48.33 84.11 8.48
CA ALA A 237 -49.06 84.83 7.43
C ALA A 237 -50.31 85.54 7.95
N SER A 238 -51.11 84.86 8.78
CA SER A 238 -52.34 85.45 9.37
C SER A 238 -52.03 86.58 10.34
N THR A 239 -50.98 86.45 11.16
CA THR A 239 -50.53 87.49 12.10
C THR A 239 -49.87 88.66 11.41
N GLY A 240 -49.13 88.42 10.32
CA GLY A 240 -48.64 89.48 9.42
C GLY A 240 -49.78 90.28 8.79
N THR A 241 -50.81 89.59 8.30
CA THR A 241 -52.03 90.22 7.76
C THR A 241 -52.75 91.06 8.84
N LEU A 242 -52.89 90.52 10.06
CA LEU A 242 -53.50 91.25 11.17
C LEU A 242 -52.68 92.49 11.54
N THR A 243 -51.35 92.40 11.53
CA THR A 243 -50.44 93.51 11.80
C THR A 243 -50.61 94.61 10.74
N LEU A 244 -50.70 94.25 9.45
CA LEU A 244 -50.97 95.19 8.37
C LEU A 244 -52.34 95.84 8.52
N ASN A 245 -53.38 95.06 8.83
CA ASN A 245 -54.73 95.59 9.04
C ASN A 245 -54.79 96.54 10.25
N PHE A 246 -54.10 96.21 11.35
CA PHE A 246 -54.02 97.08 12.52
C PHE A 246 -53.23 98.36 12.23
N THR A 247 -52.15 98.25 11.45
CA THR A 247 -51.36 99.40 10.99
C THR A 247 -52.20 100.30 10.07
N ALA A 248 -52.95 99.72 9.13
CA ALA A 248 -53.88 100.42 8.26
C ALA A 248 -55.05 101.05 9.03
N LEU A 249 -55.53 100.40 10.10
CA LEU A 249 -56.51 100.98 11.01
C LEU A 249 -55.90 102.17 11.77
N ALA A 250 -54.69 102.05 12.31
CA ALA A 250 -53.98 103.14 12.97
C ALA A 250 -53.69 104.32 12.02
N LEU A 251 -53.39 104.04 10.75
CA LEU A 251 -53.21 105.06 9.70
C LEU A 251 -54.54 105.68 9.21
N SER A 252 -55.65 104.95 9.24
CA SER A 252 -56.97 105.47 8.85
C SER A 252 -57.71 106.16 10.00
N THR A 253 -57.37 105.84 11.25
CA THR A 253 -57.90 106.48 12.47
C THR A 253 -56.94 107.52 13.07
N GLY A 254 -55.65 107.49 12.74
CA GLY A 254 -54.68 108.52 13.09
C GLY A 254 -55.05 109.94 12.62
N PRO A 255 -55.70 110.13 11.45
CA PRO A 255 -56.26 111.41 11.04
C PRO A 255 -57.53 111.84 11.81
N LEU A 256 -58.08 110.99 12.68
CA LEU A 256 -59.29 111.30 13.46
C LEU A 256 -58.99 111.88 14.84
N SER A 257 -57.71 112.04 15.24
CA SER A 257 -57.36 112.67 16.51
C SER A 257 -57.48 114.21 16.50
N ASP A 258 -57.47 114.85 15.32
CA ASP A 258 -57.57 116.32 15.13
C ASP A 258 -58.70 116.73 14.17
N PHE A 259 -59.76 115.91 14.02
CA PHE A 259 -60.87 116.23 13.11
C PHE A 259 -61.52 117.61 13.37
N ALA A 260 -61.45 118.10 14.62
CA ALA A 260 -61.97 119.42 14.98
C ALA A 260 -61.04 120.59 14.57
N ASP A 261 -59.76 120.34 14.25
CA ASP A 261 -58.72 121.36 14.05
C ASP A 261 -58.12 121.37 12.63
N TRP A 262 -58.80 120.76 11.65
CA TRP A 262 -58.32 120.61 10.26
C TRP A 262 -57.93 121.93 9.57
N ASN A 263 -58.51 123.07 9.98
CA ASN A 263 -58.15 124.40 9.45
C ASN A 263 -57.04 125.12 10.25
N MET A 264 -56.50 124.53 11.33
CA MET A 264 -55.66 125.24 12.31
C MET A 264 -54.32 124.56 12.66
N ALA A 265 -54.05 123.34 12.19
CA ALA A 265 -52.80 122.65 12.52
C ALA A 265 -51.65 123.03 11.57
N TYR A 266 -50.77 123.91 12.07
CA TYR A 266 -49.52 124.42 11.49
C TYR A 266 -49.67 125.56 10.49
N SER A 267 -49.11 126.73 10.83
CA SER A 267 -49.03 127.96 10.02
C SER A 267 -48.22 127.83 8.71
N TRP A 268 -48.47 126.79 7.94
CA TRP A 268 -47.98 126.59 6.58
C TRP A 268 -49.13 127.07 5.68
N GLY A 269 -48.97 128.23 5.05
CA GLY A 269 -49.99 128.80 4.17
C GLY A 269 -50.47 127.84 3.08
N ASP A 270 -51.47 128.27 2.31
CA ASP A 270 -52.14 127.50 1.25
C ASP A 270 -51.28 126.38 0.62
N HIS A 271 -51.65 125.15 0.98
CA HIS A 271 -50.97 123.93 0.58
C HIS A 271 -51.17 123.56 -0.90
N SER A 272 -51.89 124.38 -1.68
CA SER A 272 -51.96 124.22 -3.13
C SER A 272 -50.66 124.61 -3.87
N ILE A 273 -49.68 125.23 -3.19
CA ILE A 273 -48.47 125.80 -3.83
C ILE A 273 -47.15 125.14 -3.36
N ALA A 274 -47.11 124.45 -2.21
CA ALA A 274 -45.89 123.85 -1.69
C ALA A 274 -45.72 122.39 -2.13
N GLY A 275 -45.03 122.16 -3.27
CA GLY A 275 -44.13 121.02 -3.48
C GLY A 275 -44.61 119.60 -3.13
N TYR A 276 -45.91 119.32 -3.22
CA TYR A 276 -46.42 117.95 -3.13
C TYR A 276 -45.94 117.13 -4.31
N VAL A 277 -45.73 115.83 -4.07
CA VAL A 277 -45.51 114.82 -5.12
C VAL A 277 -46.45 115.12 -6.28
N THR A 278 -45.90 115.50 -7.44
CA THR A 278 -46.73 115.85 -8.59
C THR A 278 -47.45 114.60 -9.07
N ASN A 279 -48.61 114.77 -9.70
CA ASN A 279 -49.32 113.65 -10.33
C ASN A 279 -48.40 112.84 -11.26
N ALA A 280 -47.41 113.48 -11.90
CA ALA A 280 -46.41 112.79 -12.72
C ALA A 280 -45.51 111.84 -11.90
N VAL A 281 -45.02 112.27 -10.73
CA VAL A 281 -44.21 111.42 -9.85
C VAL A 281 -45.05 110.28 -9.27
N LEU A 282 -46.29 110.56 -8.86
CA LEU A 282 -47.23 109.54 -8.36
C LEU A 282 -47.59 108.52 -9.45
N ASN A 283 -47.81 108.97 -10.68
CA ASN A 283 -48.08 108.11 -11.83
C ASN A 283 -46.86 107.26 -12.20
N ASN A 284 -45.63 107.80 -12.12
CA ASN A 284 -44.41 107.05 -12.36
C ASN A 284 -44.17 105.96 -11.30
N VAL A 285 -44.41 106.26 -10.01
CA VAL A 285 -44.34 105.27 -8.93
C VAL A 285 -45.42 104.20 -9.10
N THR A 286 -46.63 104.60 -9.48
CA THR A 286 -47.74 103.66 -9.76
C THR A 286 -47.41 102.75 -10.94
N ALA A 287 -46.84 103.31 -12.01
CA ALA A 287 -46.41 102.54 -13.18
C ALA A 287 -45.28 101.56 -12.84
N SER A 288 -44.23 102.01 -12.14
CA SER A 288 -43.09 101.15 -11.79
C SER A 288 -43.42 100.06 -10.77
N THR A 289 -44.29 100.36 -9.80
CA THR A 289 -44.80 99.34 -8.85
C THR A 289 -45.77 98.38 -9.52
N GLY A 290 -46.56 98.84 -10.51
CA GLY A 290 -47.39 97.99 -11.36
C GLY A 290 -46.56 97.01 -12.20
N THR A 291 -45.49 97.47 -12.85
CA THR A 291 -44.57 96.59 -13.61
C THR A 291 -43.86 95.59 -12.70
N LEU A 292 -43.34 96.05 -11.55
CA LEU A 292 -42.71 95.16 -10.56
C LEU A 292 -43.69 94.09 -10.04
N THR A 293 -44.97 94.43 -9.90
CA THR A 293 -46.00 93.47 -9.48
C THR A 293 -46.23 92.40 -10.55
N VAL A 294 -46.25 92.79 -11.83
CA VAL A 294 -46.39 91.85 -12.95
C VAL A 294 -45.16 90.95 -13.09
N ASP A 295 -43.95 91.54 -13.01
CA ASP A 295 -42.70 90.78 -13.07
C ASP A 295 -42.59 89.78 -11.92
N LEU A 296 -42.94 90.21 -10.70
CA LEU A 296 -42.96 89.34 -9.52
C LEU A 296 -43.97 88.20 -9.69
N ALA A 297 -45.17 88.48 -10.23
CA ALA A 297 -46.16 87.44 -10.53
C ALA A 297 -45.64 86.44 -11.58
N GLY A 298 -44.91 86.91 -12.60
CA GLY A 298 -44.25 86.06 -13.60
C GLY A 298 -43.15 85.18 -12.99
N VAL A 299 -42.34 85.74 -12.08
CA VAL A 299 -41.33 84.98 -11.33
C VAL A 299 -41.99 83.91 -10.44
N ILE A 300 -43.08 84.24 -9.74
CA ILE A 300 -43.83 83.28 -8.93
C ILE A 300 -44.38 82.13 -9.77
N LEU A 301 -44.97 82.43 -10.93
CA LEU A 301 -45.49 81.40 -11.84
C LEU A 301 -44.39 80.49 -12.40
N SER A 302 -43.28 81.07 -12.86
CA SER A 302 -42.17 80.29 -13.41
C SER A 302 -41.45 79.44 -12.35
N THR A 303 -41.25 79.98 -11.14
CA THR A 303 -40.69 79.20 -10.01
C THR A 303 -41.63 78.09 -9.55
N GLY A 304 -42.95 78.32 -9.57
CA GLY A 304 -43.95 77.28 -9.31
C GLY A 304 -43.92 76.14 -10.34
N ALA A 305 -43.78 76.47 -11.63
CA ALA A 305 -43.64 75.47 -12.69
C ALA A 305 -42.35 74.64 -12.54
N ILE A 306 -41.21 75.29 -12.28
CA ILE A 306 -39.93 74.60 -12.04
C ILE A 306 -40.03 73.67 -10.82
N ALA A 307 -40.71 74.08 -9.76
CA ALA A 307 -40.91 73.24 -8.58
C ALA A 307 -41.75 71.99 -8.90
N ALA A 308 -42.78 72.12 -9.74
CA ALA A 308 -43.61 70.99 -10.18
C ALA A 308 -42.83 70.02 -11.09
N ASP A 309 -42.03 70.55 -12.03
CA ASP A 309 -41.17 69.75 -12.89
C ASP A 309 -40.12 68.99 -12.06
N LEU A 310 -39.49 69.66 -11.09
CA LEU A 310 -38.52 69.03 -10.19
C LEU A 310 -39.14 67.94 -9.32
N ALA A 311 -40.37 68.15 -8.84
CA ALA A 311 -41.10 67.12 -8.09
C ALA A 311 -41.41 65.89 -8.96
N THR A 312 -41.78 66.11 -10.22
CA THR A 312 -42.03 65.05 -11.20
C THR A 312 -40.74 64.26 -11.48
N GLU A 313 -39.66 64.96 -11.82
CA GLU A 313 -38.35 64.34 -12.06
C GLU A 313 -37.85 63.55 -10.84
N THR A 314 -38.06 64.08 -9.63
CA THR A 314 -37.69 63.37 -8.39
C THR A 314 -38.48 62.06 -8.23
N SER A 315 -39.78 62.09 -8.52
CA SER A 315 -40.64 60.90 -8.49
C SER A 315 -40.20 59.86 -9.53
N ASP A 316 -39.95 60.30 -10.76
CA ASP A 316 -39.55 59.42 -11.87
C ASP A 316 -38.18 58.79 -11.60
N ARG A 317 -37.21 59.55 -11.09
CA ARG A 317 -35.91 59.02 -10.68
C ARG A 317 -36.04 58.01 -9.53
N SER A 318 -36.88 58.29 -8.54
CA SER A 318 -37.11 57.33 -7.45
C SER A 318 -37.73 56.02 -7.94
N ALA A 319 -38.64 56.08 -8.92
CA ALA A 319 -39.24 54.89 -9.54
C ALA A 319 -38.21 54.11 -10.37
N ALA A 320 -37.37 54.82 -11.14
CA ALA A 320 -36.30 54.21 -11.93
C ALA A 320 -35.24 53.53 -11.05
N ASP A 321 -34.84 54.17 -9.95
CA ASP A 321 -33.90 53.61 -8.97
C ASP A 321 -34.48 52.33 -8.33
N GLY A 322 -35.77 52.33 -7.99
CA GLY A 322 -36.46 51.14 -7.49
C GLY A 322 -36.55 50.00 -8.51
N ALA A 323 -36.82 50.32 -9.78
CA ALA A 323 -36.85 49.33 -10.86
C ALA A 323 -35.45 48.72 -11.11
N LEU A 324 -34.40 49.55 -11.08
CA LEU A 324 -33.02 49.09 -11.21
C LEU A 324 -32.61 48.19 -10.03
N ALA A 325 -32.98 48.54 -8.80
CA ALA A 325 -32.74 47.69 -7.64
C ALA A 325 -33.38 46.30 -7.81
N ALA A 326 -34.64 46.24 -8.25
CA ALA A 326 -35.31 44.96 -8.52
C ALA A 326 -34.62 44.14 -9.64
N GLN A 327 -34.08 44.79 -10.66
CA GLN A 327 -33.28 44.10 -11.70
C GLN A 327 -31.97 43.55 -11.14
N ILE A 328 -31.29 44.30 -10.27
CA ILE A 328 -30.06 43.86 -9.58
C ILE A 328 -30.36 42.62 -8.72
N ASP A 329 -31.46 42.62 -7.98
CA ASP A 329 -31.87 41.48 -7.15
C ASP A 329 -32.15 40.22 -8.00
N ASN A 330 -32.81 40.38 -9.14
CA ASN A 330 -33.05 39.27 -10.09
C ASN A 330 -31.74 38.74 -10.69
N VAL A 331 -30.78 39.62 -10.99
CA VAL A 331 -29.45 39.22 -11.44
C VAL A 331 -28.71 38.47 -10.32
N ALA A 332 -28.78 38.94 -9.08
CA ALA A 332 -28.19 38.25 -7.93
C ALA A 332 -28.80 36.85 -7.72
N LEU A 333 -30.12 36.71 -7.87
CA LEU A 333 -30.81 35.42 -7.75
C LEU A 333 -30.43 34.44 -8.87
N SER A 334 -30.42 34.92 -10.12
CA SER A 334 -30.05 34.08 -11.28
C SER A 334 -28.58 33.68 -11.24
N THR A 335 -27.67 34.58 -10.85
CA THR A 335 -26.25 34.25 -10.66
C THR A 335 -26.05 33.25 -9.54
N GLY A 336 -26.72 33.39 -8.38
CA GLY A 336 -26.68 32.38 -7.31
C GLY A 336 -27.18 31.00 -7.75
N THR A 337 -28.24 30.97 -8.57
CA THR A 337 -28.75 29.72 -9.16
C THR A 337 -27.73 29.08 -10.10
N LEU A 338 -27.11 29.87 -10.97
CA LEU A 338 -26.05 29.40 -11.88
C LEU A 338 -24.83 28.89 -11.13
N THR A 339 -24.38 29.58 -10.08
CA THR A 339 -23.27 29.14 -9.22
C THR A 339 -23.56 27.78 -8.59
N THR A 340 -24.77 27.59 -8.06
CA THR A 340 -25.20 26.33 -7.45
C THR A 340 -25.27 25.21 -8.49
N GLY A 341 -25.84 25.49 -9.66
CA GLY A 341 -25.91 24.52 -10.77
C GLY A 341 -24.53 24.10 -11.27
N LEU A 342 -23.60 25.06 -11.40
CA LEU A 342 -22.23 24.77 -11.82
C LEU A 342 -21.46 23.93 -10.79
N ALA A 343 -21.64 24.19 -9.50
CA ALA A 343 -21.05 23.37 -8.44
C ALA A 343 -21.58 21.92 -8.49
N ALA A 344 -22.89 21.74 -8.70
CA ALA A 344 -23.51 20.42 -8.84
C ALA A 344 -22.99 19.67 -10.09
N GLU A 345 -22.91 20.35 -11.24
CA GLU A 345 -22.36 19.77 -12.48
C GLU A 345 -20.88 19.38 -12.32
N THR A 346 -20.10 20.21 -11.63
CA THR A 346 -18.68 19.91 -11.35
C THR A 346 -18.53 18.66 -10.50
N ALA A 347 -19.36 18.51 -9.46
CA ALA A 347 -19.38 17.32 -8.61
C ALA A 347 -19.83 16.07 -9.39
N ALA A 348 -20.86 16.20 -10.23
CA ALA A 348 -21.35 15.11 -11.07
C ALA A 348 -20.29 14.63 -12.07
N ARG A 349 -19.57 15.56 -12.72
CA ARG A 349 -18.46 15.25 -13.63
C ARG A 349 -17.30 14.57 -12.92
N SER A 350 -16.88 15.09 -11.77
CA SER A 350 -15.82 14.46 -10.97
C SER A 350 -16.18 13.02 -10.54
N GLY A 351 -17.45 12.80 -10.18
CA GLY A 351 -17.97 11.45 -9.90
C GLY A 351 -17.95 10.54 -11.13
N ALA A 352 -18.35 11.05 -12.29
CA ALA A 352 -18.31 10.30 -13.55
C ALA A 352 -16.88 9.96 -13.98
N ASP A 353 -15.94 10.91 -13.89
CA ASP A 353 -14.52 10.69 -14.20
C ASP A 353 -13.91 9.63 -13.28
N SER A 354 -14.25 9.66 -11.99
CA SER A 354 -13.83 8.64 -11.03
C SER A 354 -14.38 7.25 -11.37
N ALA A 355 -15.65 7.17 -11.81
CA ALA A 355 -16.27 5.92 -12.23
C ALA A 355 -15.65 5.37 -13.52
N ILE A 356 -15.36 6.22 -14.51
CA ILE A 356 -14.66 5.84 -15.74
C ILE A 356 -13.24 5.35 -15.42
N THR A 357 -12.53 6.02 -14.52
CA THR A 357 -11.20 5.60 -14.07
C THR A 357 -11.24 4.19 -13.46
N ALA A 358 -12.21 3.93 -12.57
CA ALA A 358 -12.39 2.60 -11.99
C ALA A 358 -12.72 1.52 -13.04
N GLN A 359 -13.52 1.85 -14.06
CA GLN A 359 -13.80 0.94 -15.18
C GLN A 359 -12.53 0.65 -15.99
N MET A 360 -11.71 1.67 -16.27
CA MET A 360 -10.43 1.51 -16.96
C MET A 360 -9.48 0.60 -16.19
N ASP A 361 -9.37 0.76 -14.88
CA ASP A 361 -8.54 -0.10 -14.02
C ASP A 361 -9.03 -1.56 -14.06
N SER A 362 -10.35 -1.78 -14.04
CA SER A 362 -10.92 -3.12 -14.17
C SER A 362 -10.63 -3.75 -15.54
N VAL A 363 -10.68 -2.96 -16.62
CA VAL A 363 -10.31 -3.41 -17.96
C VAL A 363 -8.82 -3.74 -18.03
N ALA A 364 -7.96 -2.90 -17.45
CA ALA A 364 -6.52 -3.15 -17.36
C ALA A 364 -6.22 -4.44 -16.58
N ALA A 365 -6.91 -4.69 -15.47
CA ALA A 365 -6.77 -5.91 -14.68
C ALA A 365 -7.20 -7.15 -15.50
N SER A 366 -8.38 -7.13 -16.10
CA SER A 366 -8.89 -8.26 -16.90
C SER A 366 -8.05 -8.55 -18.13
N THR A 367 -7.58 -7.53 -18.85
CA THR A 367 -6.66 -7.69 -19.99
C THR A 367 -5.28 -8.19 -19.56
N GLY A 368 -4.80 -7.80 -18.38
CA GLY A 368 -3.61 -8.37 -17.75
C GLY A 368 -3.77 -9.86 -17.45
N ILE A 369 -4.92 -10.27 -16.90
CA ILE A 369 -5.25 -11.70 -16.67
C ILE A 369 -5.29 -12.45 -18.00
N LEU A 370 -6.01 -11.95 -19.01
CA LEU A 370 -6.07 -12.58 -20.33
C LEU A 370 -4.68 -12.74 -20.96
N THR A 371 -3.79 -11.76 -20.77
CA THR A 371 -2.41 -11.84 -21.25
C THR A 371 -1.64 -12.95 -20.53
N ALA A 372 -1.81 -13.08 -19.22
CA ALA A 372 -1.20 -14.15 -18.43
C ALA A 372 -1.77 -15.53 -18.77
N ASP A 373 -3.08 -15.64 -18.95
CA ASP A 373 -3.77 -16.86 -19.37
C ASP A 373 -3.30 -17.27 -20.77
N LEU A 374 -3.21 -16.33 -21.71
CA LEU A 374 -2.72 -16.61 -23.05
C LEU A 374 -1.24 -17.04 -23.03
N ALA A 375 -0.41 -16.40 -22.22
CA ALA A 375 0.97 -16.83 -22.01
C ALA A 375 1.03 -18.25 -21.40
N GLY A 376 0.15 -18.55 -20.44
CA GLY A 376 -0.02 -19.88 -19.85
C GLY A 376 -0.46 -20.93 -20.88
N VAL A 377 -1.42 -20.59 -21.74
CA VAL A 377 -1.85 -21.44 -22.86
C VAL A 377 -0.68 -21.70 -23.79
N VAL A 378 0.03 -20.68 -24.26
CA VAL A 378 1.20 -20.81 -25.15
C VAL A 378 2.30 -21.69 -24.52
N LEU A 379 2.52 -21.58 -23.21
CA LEU A 379 3.45 -22.44 -22.47
C LEU A 379 2.93 -23.89 -22.35
N SER A 380 1.63 -24.08 -22.12
CA SER A 380 1.01 -25.40 -21.95
C SER A 380 0.77 -26.15 -23.25
N THR A 381 0.58 -25.44 -24.37
CA THR A 381 0.46 -26.03 -25.70
C THR A 381 1.82 -26.18 -26.38
N GLY A 382 2.88 -25.62 -25.78
CA GLY A 382 4.17 -25.42 -26.44
C GLY A 382 4.02 -24.60 -27.72
N PRO A 383 5.14 -24.22 -28.35
CA PRO A 383 5.08 -23.83 -29.75
C PRO A 383 4.59 -25.04 -30.56
N LEU A 384 3.53 -24.89 -31.37
CA LEU A 384 3.39 -25.66 -32.62
C LEU A 384 4.46 -25.22 -33.65
N ALA A 385 5.64 -24.81 -33.17
CA ALA A 385 6.78 -24.41 -33.96
C ALA A 385 7.81 -25.53 -33.88
N ASN A 386 7.84 -26.27 -34.99
CA ASN A 386 8.86 -27.20 -35.44
C ASN A 386 10.30 -26.68 -35.19
N SER A 387 10.92 -27.07 -34.08
CA SER A 387 12.39 -27.02 -33.96
C SER A 387 13.01 -28.07 -33.02
N GLY A 388 12.21 -28.90 -32.36
CA GLY A 388 12.69 -30.04 -31.57
C GLY A 388 12.15 -31.35 -32.12
N THR A 389 13.02 -32.31 -32.37
CA THR A 389 12.65 -33.67 -32.79
C THR A 389 11.58 -34.23 -31.85
N TRP A 390 10.36 -34.44 -32.35
CA TRP A 390 9.30 -35.07 -31.56
C TRP A 390 9.61 -36.54 -31.36
N ASN A 391 9.79 -36.98 -30.11
CA ASN A 391 10.15 -38.35 -29.74
C ASN A 391 8.97 -39.14 -29.13
N GLY A 392 7.73 -38.73 -29.44
CA GLY A 392 6.51 -39.38 -28.97
C GLY A 392 6.11 -40.58 -29.85
N ILE A 393 5.18 -41.40 -29.35
CA ILE A 393 4.54 -42.47 -30.13
C ILE A 393 3.33 -41.88 -30.86
N LEU A 394 3.29 -41.99 -32.20
CA LEU A 394 2.14 -41.55 -32.99
C LEU A 394 0.99 -42.56 -32.84
N SER A 395 -0.12 -42.13 -32.24
CA SER A 395 -1.38 -42.89 -32.23
C SER A 395 -2.34 -42.30 -33.25
N VAL A 396 -2.83 -43.11 -34.18
CA VAL A 396 -3.81 -42.71 -35.19
C VAL A 396 -5.04 -43.59 -35.02
N GLY A 397 -6.20 -42.98 -34.72
CA GLY A 397 -7.48 -43.67 -34.51
C GLY A 397 -8.19 -44.12 -35.80
N GLY A 398 -7.53 -43.99 -36.96
CA GLY A 398 -8.06 -44.30 -38.29
C GLY A 398 -6.92 -44.55 -39.30
N PRO A 399 -7.21 -44.79 -40.59
CA PRO A 399 -6.19 -45.03 -41.60
C PRO A 399 -5.36 -43.77 -41.90
N LEU A 400 -4.08 -43.96 -42.24
CA LEU A 400 -3.21 -42.89 -42.73
C LEU A 400 -3.58 -42.54 -44.18
N SER A 401 -3.88 -41.26 -44.45
CA SER A 401 -3.98 -40.75 -45.81
C SER A 401 -2.57 -40.47 -46.33
N LEU A 402 -2.07 -41.31 -47.22
CA LEU A 402 -0.74 -41.20 -47.80
C LEU A 402 -0.82 -40.67 -49.24
N PRO A 403 0.09 -39.80 -49.67
CA PRO A 403 0.14 -39.30 -51.04
C PRO A 403 0.29 -40.43 -52.06
N ILE A 404 -0.58 -40.43 -53.08
CA ILE A 404 -0.48 -41.31 -54.25
C ILE A 404 -0.34 -40.45 -55.50
N ALA A 405 0.68 -40.74 -56.32
CA ALA A 405 0.98 -39.97 -57.52
C ALA A 405 1.15 -40.90 -58.72
N THR A 406 0.61 -40.53 -59.88
CA THR A 406 0.83 -41.22 -61.15
C THR A 406 1.92 -40.51 -61.95
N LYS A 407 2.88 -41.25 -62.49
CA LYS A 407 3.98 -40.75 -63.31
C LYS A 407 4.01 -41.46 -64.66
N THR A 408 4.30 -40.72 -65.72
CA THR A 408 4.30 -41.22 -67.10
C THR A 408 5.67 -41.18 -67.77
N ALA A 409 6.71 -40.82 -67.01
CA ALA A 409 8.09 -40.69 -67.46
C ALA A 409 9.03 -40.83 -66.25
N ASP A 410 10.34 -40.81 -66.49
CA ASP A 410 11.36 -40.90 -65.44
C ASP A 410 11.10 -39.90 -64.31
N TYR A 411 11.21 -40.37 -63.07
CA TYR A 411 10.88 -39.56 -61.91
C TYR A 411 11.75 -39.91 -60.70
N THR A 412 12.28 -38.88 -60.05
CA THR A 412 12.92 -39.03 -58.73
C THR A 412 11.89 -38.77 -57.64
N ILE A 413 11.68 -39.76 -56.78
CA ILE A 413 10.73 -39.70 -55.66
C ILE A 413 11.12 -38.59 -54.68
N SER A 414 10.14 -37.78 -54.26
CA SER A 414 10.32 -36.68 -53.31
C SER A 414 9.94 -37.08 -51.88
N SER A 415 10.24 -36.21 -50.91
CA SER A 415 9.79 -36.39 -49.52
C SER A 415 8.28 -36.34 -49.34
N ASN A 416 7.53 -35.87 -50.35
CA ASN A 416 6.07 -35.72 -50.30
C ASN A 416 5.33 -36.86 -51.00
N ASP A 417 6.05 -37.81 -51.60
CA ASP A 417 5.46 -38.99 -52.22
C ASP A 417 5.30 -40.11 -51.19
N SER A 418 4.49 -41.12 -51.50
CA SER A 418 4.47 -42.38 -50.74
C SER A 418 4.21 -43.56 -51.67
N THR A 419 3.14 -43.50 -52.46
CA THR A 419 2.86 -44.49 -53.50
C THR A 419 2.96 -43.87 -54.88
N ILE A 420 3.79 -44.46 -55.74
CA ILE A 420 4.02 -44.03 -57.11
C ILE A 420 3.42 -45.08 -58.04
N LEU A 421 2.40 -44.68 -58.79
CA LEU A 421 1.87 -45.45 -59.90
C LEU A 421 2.61 -45.02 -61.16
N VAL A 422 3.10 -45.97 -61.94
CA VAL A 422 3.84 -45.67 -63.16
C VAL A 422 3.02 -46.15 -64.35
N ASP A 423 2.57 -45.20 -65.16
CA ASP A 423 1.84 -45.47 -66.39
C ASP A 423 2.77 -45.31 -67.58
N THR A 424 3.16 -46.44 -68.17
CA THR A 424 4.03 -46.44 -69.35
C THR A 424 3.26 -46.33 -70.67
N SER A 425 1.95 -46.00 -70.67
CA SER A 425 1.10 -45.99 -71.88
C SER A 425 1.60 -45.04 -72.98
N LEU A 426 2.30 -43.98 -72.57
CA LEU A 426 2.84 -42.94 -73.45
C LEU A 426 4.38 -42.92 -73.44
N ALA A 427 5.02 -43.88 -72.77
CA ALA A 427 6.48 -43.97 -72.76
C ALA A 427 6.99 -44.42 -74.14
N SER A 428 8.23 -44.08 -74.46
CA SER A 428 8.92 -44.54 -75.68
C SER A 428 10.08 -45.50 -75.38
N ALA A 429 10.31 -45.80 -74.10
CA ALA A 429 11.34 -46.67 -73.55
C ALA A 429 10.96 -47.09 -72.11
N ASP A 430 11.77 -47.96 -71.49
CA ASP A 430 11.68 -48.26 -70.05
C ASP A 430 11.70 -46.97 -69.21
N VAL A 431 10.86 -46.92 -68.17
CA VAL A 431 10.73 -45.75 -67.30
C VAL A 431 11.50 -45.99 -65.99
N VAL A 432 12.39 -45.08 -65.64
CA VAL A 432 13.21 -45.17 -64.42
C VAL A 432 12.60 -44.35 -63.29
N ILE A 433 12.28 -45.01 -62.17
CA ILE A 433 11.90 -44.37 -60.92
C ILE A 433 13.08 -44.41 -59.95
N THR A 434 13.64 -43.25 -59.67
CA THR A 434 14.79 -43.11 -58.77
C THR A 434 14.31 -42.84 -57.34
N LEU A 435 14.71 -43.68 -56.39
CA LEU A 435 14.49 -43.46 -54.96
C LEU A 435 15.27 -42.22 -54.48
N PRO A 436 14.83 -41.49 -53.44
CA PRO A 436 15.65 -40.43 -52.88
C PRO A 436 16.87 -41.02 -52.16
N SER A 437 17.85 -40.18 -51.79
CA SER A 437 18.99 -40.67 -50.99
C SER A 437 18.50 -41.29 -49.69
N ALA A 438 18.99 -42.50 -49.41
CA ALA A 438 18.69 -43.26 -48.20
C ALA A 438 19.07 -42.48 -46.93
N VAL A 439 20.21 -41.79 -46.94
CA VAL A 439 20.71 -40.99 -45.80
C VAL A 439 19.71 -39.89 -45.40
N GLY A 440 19.05 -39.26 -46.38
CA GLY A 440 18.03 -38.22 -46.13
C GLY A 440 16.63 -38.76 -45.84
N SER A 441 16.45 -40.08 -45.85
CA SER A 441 15.15 -40.75 -45.86
C SER A 441 15.04 -41.91 -44.86
N VAL A 442 15.89 -41.96 -43.83
CA VAL A 442 15.94 -43.03 -42.81
C VAL A 442 14.53 -43.42 -42.35
N GLY A 443 14.18 -44.71 -42.47
CA GLY A 443 12.91 -45.27 -42.04
C GLY A 443 11.71 -44.96 -42.95
N ARG A 444 11.83 -44.09 -43.96
CA ARG A 444 10.74 -43.81 -44.92
C ARG A 444 10.47 -45.03 -45.79
N ILE A 445 9.18 -45.24 -46.07
CA ILE A 445 8.68 -46.34 -46.89
C ILE A 445 8.08 -45.75 -48.18
N TYR A 446 8.49 -46.28 -49.32
CA TYR A 446 7.93 -45.94 -50.63
C TYR A 446 7.48 -47.19 -51.38
N THR A 447 6.38 -47.08 -52.10
CA THR A 447 5.86 -48.13 -52.98
C THR A 447 5.84 -47.63 -54.42
N VAL A 448 6.44 -48.37 -55.34
CA VAL A 448 6.35 -48.13 -56.78
C VAL A 448 5.59 -49.27 -57.41
N LYS A 449 4.59 -48.96 -58.23
CA LYS A 449 3.75 -49.95 -58.92
C LYS A 449 3.64 -49.63 -60.39
N ASN A 450 3.97 -50.60 -61.23
CA ASN A 450 3.69 -50.52 -62.66
C ASN A 450 2.18 -50.75 -62.88
N ILE A 451 1.49 -49.80 -63.52
CA ILE A 451 0.05 -49.91 -63.80
C ILE A 451 -0.23 -50.21 -65.28
N ASN A 452 0.81 -50.45 -66.07
CA ASN A 452 0.77 -50.77 -67.49
C ASN A 452 1.76 -51.91 -67.83
N ASP A 453 1.74 -52.44 -69.05
CA ASP A 453 2.57 -53.57 -69.50
C ASP A 453 3.34 -53.28 -70.81
N LEU A 454 3.37 -52.02 -71.26
CA LEU A 454 4.01 -51.64 -72.52
C LEU A 454 5.55 -51.55 -72.43
N TYR A 455 6.09 -51.05 -71.32
CA TYR A 455 7.52 -50.91 -71.07
C TYR A 455 7.86 -51.27 -69.62
N VAL A 456 9.10 -51.67 -69.35
CA VAL A 456 9.52 -52.06 -68.00
C VAL A 456 9.74 -50.82 -67.15
N VAL A 457 9.20 -50.84 -65.94
CA VAL A 457 9.49 -49.81 -64.93
C VAL A 457 10.70 -50.26 -64.12
N ARG A 458 11.73 -49.42 -64.05
CA ARG A 458 13.01 -49.70 -63.40
C ARG A 458 13.14 -48.87 -62.13
N VAL A 459 13.14 -49.51 -60.98
CA VAL A 459 13.32 -48.82 -59.69
C VAL A 459 14.79 -48.83 -59.31
N ALA A 460 15.39 -47.65 -59.22
CA ALA A 460 16.82 -47.47 -58.99
C ALA A 460 17.10 -46.70 -57.69
N PRO A 461 18.09 -47.09 -56.88
CA PRO A 461 18.58 -46.27 -55.78
C PRO A 461 19.34 -45.04 -56.30
N ALA A 462 19.45 -43.98 -55.48
CA ALA A 462 20.20 -42.78 -55.85
C ALA A 462 21.72 -43.01 -55.79
N GLY A 463 22.45 -42.45 -56.75
CA GLY A 463 23.92 -42.46 -56.73
C GLY A 463 24.52 -43.87 -56.72
N SER A 464 25.36 -44.15 -55.73
CA SER A 464 26.01 -45.47 -55.51
C SER A 464 25.35 -46.29 -54.42
N GLU A 465 24.17 -45.89 -53.94
CA GLU A 465 23.41 -46.64 -52.94
C GLU A 465 22.94 -47.99 -53.53
N ASN A 466 22.68 -48.96 -52.65
CA ASN A 466 22.18 -50.28 -53.02
C ASN A 466 20.72 -50.45 -52.61
N MET A 467 19.97 -51.25 -53.36
CA MET A 467 18.59 -51.64 -53.12
C MET A 467 18.51 -53.17 -53.02
N ASP A 468 18.77 -53.71 -51.83
CA ASP A 468 18.75 -55.16 -51.55
C ASP A 468 19.46 -56.04 -52.60
N GLY A 469 20.66 -55.59 -53.01
CA GLY A 469 21.51 -56.24 -54.01
C GLY A 469 21.36 -55.71 -55.44
N TRP A 470 20.34 -54.88 -55.69
CA TRP A 470 20.15 -54.15 -56.94
C TRP A 470 20.79 -52.77 -56.84
N SER A 471 21.57 -52.38 -57.83
CA SER A 471 22.25 -51.07 -57.86
C SER A 471 21.74 -50.24 -59.02
N ASN A 472 22.14 -48.97 -59.12
CA ASN A 472 21.78 -48.15 -60.28
C ASN A 472 22.26 -48.75 -61.62
N GLY A 473 23.31 -49.58 -61.62
CA GLY A 473 23.78 -50.30 -62.82
C GLY A 473 22.89 -51.48 -63.24
N VAL A 474 22.09 -52.01 -62.32
CA VAL A 474 21.08 -53.05 -62.58
C VAL A 474 19.86 -52.73 -61.71
N PRO A 475 18.96 -51.83 -62.14
CA PRO A 475 17.78 -51.44 -61.35
C PRO A 475 16.76 -52.57 -61.22
N PHE A 476 15.97 -52.55 -60.14
CA PHE A 476 14.93 -53.54 -59.89
C PHE A 476 13.80 -53.41 -60.94
N PRO A 477 13.52 -54.47 -61.73
CA PRO A 477 12.54 -54.38 -62.81
C PRO A 477 11.12 -54.73 -62.35
N LEU A 478 10.13 -53.96 -62.83
CA LEU A 478 8.69 -54.22 -62.74
C LEU A 478 8.17 -54.28 -64.18
N ALA A 479 8.10 -55.50 -64.74
CA ALA A 479 7.89 -55.70 -66.17
C ALA A 479 6.42 -55.73 -66.54
N ASP A 480 5.58 -56.30 -65.68
CA ASP A 480 4.18 -56.55 -65.98
C ASP A 480 3.25 -55.59 -65.25
N ARG A 481 2.05 -55.42 -65.83
CA ARG A 481 0.99 -54.64 -65.20
C ARG A 481 0.63 -55.24 -63.85
N GLY A 482 0.71 -54.41 -62.81
CA GLY A 482 0.42 -54.79 -61.44
C GLY A 482 1.65 -55.17 -60.62
N ASP A 483 2.83 -55.30 -61.24
CA ASP A 483 4.09 -55.49 -60.53
C ASP A 483 4.37 -54.30 -59.62
N PHE A 484 4.84 -54.57 -58.40
CA PHE A 484 5.20 -53.53 -57.46
C PHE A 484 6.38 -53.90 -56.59
N VAL A 485 7.04 -52.88 -56.06
CA VAL A 485 8.03 -53.00 -55.00
C VAL A 485 7.78 -51.94 -53.93
N THR A 486 7.81 -52.36 -52.69
CA THR A 486 7.82 -51.52 -51.50
C THR A 486 9.18 -51.63 -50.85
N CYS A 487 9.80 -50.49 -50.60
CA CYS A 487 11.12 -50.41 -50.01
C CYS A 487 11.16 -49.44 -48.84
N GLN A 488 12.04 -49.73 -47.88
CA GLN A 488 12.28 -48.89 -46.72
C GLN A 488 13.75 -48.54 -46.63
N SER A 489 14.06 -47.28 -46.33
CA SER A 489 15.44 -46.87 -46.11
C SER A 489 15.92 -47.27 -44.71
N ASP A 490 17.13 -47.83 -44.62
CA ASP A 490 17.82 -48.07 -43.34
C ASP A 490 18.75 -46.89 -42.93
N GLY A 491 18.80 -45.84 -43.76
CA GLY A 491 19.68 -44.68 -43.59
C GLY A 491 21.02 -44.75 -44.31
N ALA A 492 21.31 -45.84 -45.03
CA ALA A 492 22.47 -45.96 -45.91
C ALA A 492 22.10 -46.56 -47.28
N ASN A 493 21.12 -47.45 -47.32
CA ASN A 493 20.63 -48.19 -48.48
C ASN A 493 19.10 -48.35 -48.44
N TRP A 494 18.55 -49.00 -49.46
CA TRP A 494 17.13 -49.32 -49.56
C TRP A 494 16.90 -50.83 -49.41
N MET A 495 16.02 -51.20 -48.48
CA MET A 495 15.63 -52.60 -48.25
C MET A 495 14.31 -52.88 -48.94
N ILE A 496 14.21 -53.96 -49.71
CA ILE A 496 12.93 -54.40 -50.27
C ILE A 496 12.16 -55.11 -49.15
N ILE A 497 11.02 -54.55 -48.75
CA ILE A 497 10.19 -55.09 -47.66
C ILE A 497 8.91 -55.76 -48.16
N GLY A 498 8.61 -55.61 -49.45
CA GLY A 498 7.55 -56.32 -50.13
C GLY A 498 7.64 -56.12 -51.64
N ALA A 499 7.41 -57.16 -52.42
CA ALA A 499 7.37 -57.05 -53.88
C ALA A 499 6.45 -58.12 -54.47
N TYR A 500 5.90 -57.82 -55.64
CA TYR A 500 5.23 -58.78 -56.50
C TYR A 500 5.68 -58.54 -57.93
N VAL A 501 6.21 -59.56 -58.58
CA VAL A 501 6.72 -59.53 -59.95
C VAL A 501 6.23 -60.79 -60.65
N GLN A 502 5.47 -60.65 -61.73
CA GLN A 502 4.84 -61.79 -62.42
C GLN A 502 5.82 -62.54 -63.32
N SER A 503 6.55 -61.82 -64.16
CA SER A 503 7.60 -62.40 -65.00
C SER A 503 8.96 -62.25 -64.34
N PHE A 504 9.44 -63.33 -63.72
CA PHE A 504 10.78 -63.39 -63.15
C PHE A 504 11.83 -63.39 -64.27
N ILE A 505 12.40 -62.22 -64.61
CA ILE A 505 13.70 -62.15 -65.30
C ILE A 505 14.75 -62.56 -64.27
N ALA A 506 15.47 -63.65 -64.54
CA ALA A 506 16.37 -64.34 -63.60
C ALA A 506 17.18 -63.40 -62.69
N ILE A 507 16.94 -63.50 -61.38
CA ILE A 507 17.73 -62.85 -60.33
C ILE A 507 19.17 -63.34 -60.44
N PRO A 508 20.20 -62.48 -60.48
CA PRO A 508 21.54 -62.89 -60.12
C PRO A 508 21.52 -63.20 -58.62
N ARG A 509 21.27 -64.47 -58.28
CA ARG A 509 21.37 -65.00 -56.92
C ARG A 509 22.82 -64.88 -56.46
N VAL A 510 23.16 -63.77 -55.81
CA VAL A 510 24.37 -63.69 -54.98
C VAL A 510 24.12 -64.64 -53.81
N LEU A 511 24.82 -65.77 -53.80
CA LEU A 511 24.87 -66.68 -52.68
C LEU A 511 25.43 -65.92 -51.47
N TRP A 512 24.60 -65.69 -50.46
CA TRP A 512 25.06 -65.23 -49.16
C TRP A 512 25.79 -66.40 -48.48
N ASN A 513 27.06 -66.19 -48.13
CA ASN A 513 27.76 -66.92 -47.08
C ASN A 513 27.55 -66.21 -45.75
#